data_AF-A0AAV5Q4A1-F1
#
_entry.id   AF-A0AAV5Q4A1-F1
#
_cell.length_a   1.000
_cell.length_b   1.000
_cell.length_c   1.000
_cell.angle_alpha   90.00
_cell.angle_beta   90.00
_cell.angle_gamma   90.00
#
_symmetry.space_group_name_H-M   'P 1'
#
loop_
_entity.id
_entity.type
_entity.pdbx_description
1 polymer ?
#
loop_
_entity_poly.entity_id
_entity_poly.type
_entity_poly.pdbx_seq_one_letter_code
_entity_poly.pdbx_strand_id
1 'polypeptide(L)'
;MNTDEGSIYVFTLEHFLSNRNSNRESLRLADASVRGRPMPETSDVFDSRKTVLIKVGYTKQDPVKRVNQWRRNCNHSDFVLLKPGTLFPKVLKDTSLIRLFARLSVADADLKFSKRKYKHMNAQSNAFFTKEVYKTEQEIHKILRKTYGSGKVFCDGCRGTTNKKGIHHEWFCVPRKEMENIWKIIEKKCS
;
A
#
# COMPACT_ATOMS: atom_id res chain seq x y z
N MET A 1 -21.14 -9.85 23.28
CA MET A 1 -20.83 -9.32 21.93
C MET A 1 -19.38 -9.64 21.63
N ASN A 2 -19.09 -10.52 20.67
CA ASN A 2 -17.71 -10.79 20.26
C ASN A 2 -17.21 -9.57 19.48
N THR A 3 -16.32 -8.78 20.09
CA THR A 3 -15.72 -7.63 19.42
C THR A 3 -14.65 -8.14 18.45
N ASP A 4 -14.81 -7.86 17.16
CA ASP A 4 -13.87 -8.24 16.09
C ASP A 4 -12.82 -7.13 15.90
N GLU A 5 -12.21 -6.71 17.01
CA GLU A 5 -11.35 -5.53 17.01
C GLU A 5 -10.01 -5.82 16.35
N GLY A 6 -9.45 -4.79 15.71
CA GLY A 6 -8.17 -4.93 15.04
C GLY A 6 -7.71 -3.65 14.37
N SER A 7 -6.68 -3.83 13.55
CA SER A 7 -6.00 -2.75 12.85
C SER A 7 -6.06 -2.95 11.34
N ILE A 8 -6.44 -1.91 10.62
CA ILE A 8 -6.31 -1.77 9.17
C ILE A 8 -4.96 -1.13 8.86
N TYR A 9 -4.15 -1.77 8.02
CA TYR A 9 -2.85 -1.26 7.60
C TYR A 9 -2.74 -1.27 6.09
N VAL A 10 -1.89 -0.38 5.59
CA VAL A 10 -1.58 -0.29 4.17
C VAL A 10 -0.09 -0.57 4.00
N PHE A 11 0.24 -1.40 3.01
CA PHE A 11 1.62 -1.72 2.71
C PHE A 11 1.85 -1.81 1.22
N THR A 12 3.11 -1.78 0.83
CA THR A 12 3.58 -1.89 -0.55
C THR A 12 4.90 -2.64 -0.58
N LEU A 13 5.50 -2.79 -1.76
CA LEU A 13 6.88 -3.23 -1.92
C LEU A 13 7.78 -2.00 -2.05
N GLU A 14 8.95 -2.03 -1.40
CA GLU A 14 9.89 -0.91 -1.32
C GLU A 14 10.28 -0.38 -2.70
N HIS A 15 10.44 -1.27 -3.68
CA HIS A 15 10.81 -0.87 -5.03
C HIS A 15 9.71 -0.05 -5.74
N PHE A 16 8.43 -0.20 -5.36
CA PHE A 16 7.34 0.69 -5.84
C PHE A 16 7.40 2.09 -5.25
N LEU A 17 8.20 2.30 -4.21
CA LEU A 17 8.42 3.63 -3.61
C LEU A 17 9.54 4.40 -4.28
N SER A 18 10.47 3.70 -4.94
CA SER A 18 11.60 4.33 -5.59
C SER A 18 11.15 5.13 -6.83
N ASN A 19 11.66 6.36 -6.96
CA ASN A 19 11.40 7.22 -8.13
C ASN A 19 12.35 6.91 -9.30
N ARG A 20 13.17 5.86 -9.15
CA ARG A 20 13.98 5.32 -10.23
C ARG A 20 13.05 4.40 -10.97
N ASN A 21 12.88 4.60 -12.28
CA ASN A 21 12.35 3.54 -13.11
C ASN A 21 13.18 2.32 -12.79
N SER A 22 12.60 1.35 -12.09
CA SER A 22 13.26 0.07 -11.99
C SER A 22 13.33 -0.37 -13.45
N ASN A 23 14.52 -0.37 -14.05
CA ASN A 23 14.79 -0.96 -15.37
C ASN A 23 14.44 -2.46 -15.42
N ARG A 24 13.75 -2.97 -14.40
CA ARG A 24 13.01 -4.21 -14.44
C ARG A 24 11.80 -3.98 -15.32
N GLU A 25 11.93 -4.38 -16.59
CA GLU A 25 10.83 -4.64 -17.52
C GLU A 25 9.75 -5.63 -16.97
N SER A 26 9.90 -6.09 -15.71
CA SER A 26 9.11 -7.12 -15.07
C SER A 26 7.80 -6.64 -14.44
N LEU A 27 7.57 -5.33 -14.27
CA LEU A 27 6.31 -4.84 -13.71
C LEU A 27 5.41 -4.21 -14.78
N ARG A 28 4.39 -4.97 -15.14
CA ARG A 28 3.41 -4.62 -16.15
C ARG A 28 2.02 -4.61 -15.53
N LEU A 29 1.21 -3.63 -15.90
CA LEU A 29 -0.19 -3.51 -15.50
C LEU A 29 -1.05 -4.13 -16.60
N ALA A 30 -1.87 -5.10 -16.26
CA ALA A 30 -2.91 -5.62 -17.16
C ALA A 30 -4.27 -5.47 -16.49
N ASP A 31 -5.31 -5.50 -17.32
CA ASP A 31 -6.68 -5.57 -16.86
C ASP A 31 -6.89 -6.76 -15.92
N ALA A 32 -7.72 -6.56 -14.88
CA ALA A 32 -8.05 -7.58 -13.88
C ALA A 32 -8.63 -8.87 -14.50
N SER A 33 -9.30 -8.75 -15.65
CA SER A 33 -9.89 -9.82 -16.44
C SER A 33 -8.87 -10.77 -17.07
N VAL A 34 -7.63 -10.31 -17.31
CA VAL A 34 -6.58 -11.13 -17.90
C VAL A 34 -6.26 -12.31 -16.98
N ARG A 35 -6.36 -13.52 -17.54
CA ARG A 35 -5.99 -14.77 -16.87
C ARG A 35 -4.51 -15.04 -17.11
N GLY A 36 -3.74 -15.21 -16.04
CA GLY A 36 -2.31 -15.49 -16.13
C GLY A 36 -1.44 -14.23 -16.19
N ARG A 37 -0.15 -14.42 -16.49
CA ARG A 37 0.86 -13.35 -16.48
C ARG A 37 0.57 -12.34 -17.60
N PRO A 38 0.69 -11.03 -17.35
CA PRO A 38 0.56 -10.01 -18.39
C PRO A 38 1.58 -10.24 -19.50
N MET A 39 1.12 -10.27 -20.75
CA MET A 39 2.01 -10.26 -21.91
C MET A 39 2.30 -8.82 -22.32
N PRO A 40 3.46 -8.53 -22.95
CA PRO A 40 3.84 -7.16 -23.31
C PRO A 40 2.81 -6.42 -24.18
N GLU A 41 2.07 -7.15 -25.00
CA GLU A 41 1.08 -6.64 -25.95
C GLU A 41 -0.25 -6.23 -25.29
N THR A 42 -0.53 -6.77 -24.10
CA THR A 42 -1.80 -6.58 -23.39
C THR A 42 -1.62 -5.85 -22.06
N SER A 43 -0.47 -5.20 -21.88
CA SER A 43 -0.12 -4.59 -20.61
C SER A 43 0.69 -3.31 -20.72
N ASP A 44 0.35 -2.36 -19.86
CA ASP A 44 1.03 -1.08 -19.76
C ASP A 44 2.27 -1.20 -18.87
N VAL A 45 3.28 -0.39 -19.18
CA VAL A 45 4.47 -0.26 -18.32
C VAL A 45 4.07 0.48 -17.05
N PHE A 46 4.39 -0.10 -15.89
CA PHE A 46 4.14 0.56 -14.60
C PHE A 46 5.09 1.76 -14.39
N ASP A 47 4.52 2.97 -14.29
CA ASP A 47 5.27 4.19 -13.97
C ASP A 47 5.23 4.50 -12.48
N SER A 48 6.24 4.00 -11.76
CA SER A 48 6.44 4.24 -10.33
C SER A 48 6.51 5.72 -9.93
N ARG A 49 6.71 6.67 -10.87
CA ARG A 49 6.74 8.11 -10.57
C ARG A 49 5.33 8.70 -10.47
N LYS A 50 4.36 8.10 -11.16
CA LYS A 50 2.97 8.58 -11.22
C LYS A 50 2.04 7.77 -10.32
N THR A 51 2.25 6.47 -10.27
CA THR A 51 1.39 5.53 -9.54
C THR A 51 2.18 4.72 -8.53
N VAL A 52 1.47 4.14 -7.58
CA VAL A 52 2.00 3.20 -6.60
C VAL A 52 1.04 2.02 -6.51
N LEU A 53 1.56 0.80 -6.39
CA LEU A 53 0.75 -0.37 -6.06
C LEU A 53 0.71 -0.54 -4.55
N ILE A 54 -0.48 -0.56 -3.97
CA ILE A 54 -0.66 -0.75 -2.53
C ILE A 54 -1.56 -1.96 -2.27
N LYS A 55 -1.43 -2.54 -1.08
CA LYS A 55 -2.38 -3.50 -0.54
C LYS A 55 -2.88 -3.00 0.80
N VAL A 56 -4.20 -3.05 0.99
CA VAL A 56 -4.86 -2.81 2.27
C VAL A 56 -5.14 -4.16 2.90
N GLY A 57 -4.79 -4.32 4.16
CA GLY A 57 -5.08 -5.54 4.91
C GLY A 57 -5.49 -5.23 6.32
N TYR A 58 -6.05 -6.23 6.99
CA TYR A 58 -6.36 -6.16 8.40
C TYR A 58 -5.56 -7.17 9.23
N THR A 59 -5.47 -6.91 10.52
CA THR A 59 -4.86 -7.80 11.50
C THR A 59 -5.45 -7.58 12.88
N LYS A 60 -5.58 -8.66 13.66
CA LYS A 60 -5.86 -8.59 15.11
C LYS A 60 -4.58 -8.50 15.94
N GLN A 61 -3.44 -8.77 15.33
CA GLN A 61 -2.11 -8.66 15.91
C GLN A 61 -1.46 -7.34 15.48
N ASP A 62 -0.28 -7.06 16.01
CA ASP A 62 0.53 -5.92 15.58
C ASP A 62 0.79 -5.93 14.04
N PRO A 63 0.55 -4.80 13.34
CA PRO A 63 0.79 -4.67 11.90
C PRO A 63 2.23 -4.96 11.46
N VAL A 64 3.24 -4.59 12.26
CA VAL A 64 4.65 -4.87 11.93
C VAL A 64 4.89 -6.38 11.94
N LYS A 65 4.36 -7.09 12.95
CA LYS A 65 4.39 -8.56 12.99
C LYS A 65 3.68 -9.17 11.78
N ARG A 66 2.53 -8.63 11.40
CA ARG A 66 1.78 -9.13 10.23
C ARG A 66 2.53 -8.93 8.91
N VAL A 67 3.17 -7.79 8.71
CA VAL A 67 4.02 -7.56 7.52
C VAL A 67 5.25 -8.49 7.54
N ASN A 68 5.84 -8.75 8.70
CA ASN A 68 6.92 -9.74 8.81
C ASN A 68 6.47 -11.16 8.42
N GLN A 69 5.22 -11.55 8.74
CA GLN A 69 4.66 -12.81 8.25
C GLN A 69 4.55 -12.82 6.73
N TRP A 70 4.10 -11.72 6.12
CA TRP A 70 4.09 -11.58 4.66
C TRP A 70 5.48 -11.72 4.06
N ARG A 71 6.50 -11.08 4.66
CA ARG A 71 7.89 -11.17 4.19
C ARG A 71 8.39 -12.62 4.17
N ARG A 72 8.11 -13.38 5.22
CA ARG A 72 8.48 -14.80 5.32
C ARG A 72 7.69 -15.66 4.33
N ASN A 73 6.38 -15.49 4.28
CA ASN A 73 5.49 -16.31 3.45
C ASN A 73 5.75 -16.11 1.95
N CYS A 74 6.19 -14.92 1.56
CA CYS A 74 6.45 -14.59 0.16
C CYS A 74 7.93 -14.58 -0.19
N ASN A 75 8.82 -14.85 0.77
CA ASN A 75 10.27 -14.71 0.63
C ASN A 75 10.69 -13.35 0.03
N HIS A 76 9.99 -12.29 0.42
CA HIS A 76 10.22 -10.92 -0.01
C HIS A 76 10.51 -10.06 1.21
N SER A 77 11.75 -9.64 1.41
CA SER A 77 12.12 -8.80 2.56
C SER A 77 11.65 -7.34 2.43
N ASP A 78 11.23 -6.93 1.23
CA ASP A 78 11.02 -5.55 0.82
C ASP A 78 9.58 -5.04 1.02
N PHE A 79 8.71 -5.73 1.75
CA PHE A 79 7.41 -5.14 2.12
C PHE A 79 7.59 -3.96 3.07
N VAL A 80 6.91 -2.84 2.82
CA VAL A 80 6.99 -1.61 3.62
C VAL A 80 5.59 -1.17 4.06
N LEU A 81 5.43 -0.91 5.36
CA LEU A 81 4.23 -0.28 5.90
C LEU A 81 4.19 1.19 5.50
N LEU A 82 3.04 1.61 4.96
CA LEU A 82 2.79 2.98 4.58
C LEU A 82 2.11 3.75 5.71
N LYS A 83 2.41 5.05 5.77
CA LYS A 83 1.75 6.00 6.68
C LYS A 83 1.27 7.22 5.90
N PRO A 84 0.23 7.93 6.34
CA PRO A 84 -0.11 9.22 5.76
C PRO A 84 1.11 10.12 5.62
N GLY A 85 1.27 10.67 4.41
CA GLY A 85 2.42 11.48 4.03
C GLY A 85 3.67 10.76 3.51
N THR A 86 3.73 9.43 3.50
CA THR A 86 4.89 8.72 2.91
C THR A 86 5.06 8.90 1.40
N LEU A 87 4.02 9.32 0.68
CA LEU A 87 4.02 9.36 -0.79
C LEU A 87 3.66 10.72 -1.37
N PHE A 88 3.87 11.80 -0.60
CA PHE A 88 3.65 13.15 -1.12
C PHE A 88 4.33 13.31 -2.48
N PRO A 89 3.63 13.87 -3.48
CA PRO A 89 4.26 14.18 -4.75
C PRO A 89 5.43 15.11 -4.47
N LYS A 90 6.66 14.63 -4.69
CA LYS A 90 7.85 15.48 -4.84
C LYS A 90 7.76 16.24 -6.18
N VAL A 91 6.62 16.84 -6.49
CA VAL A 91 6.53 17.92 -7.46
C VAL A 91 6.90 19.20 -6.71
N LEU A 92 8.09 19.21 -6.14
CA LEU A 92 8.74 20.47 -5.80
C LEU A 92 9.52 20.79 -7.07
N LYS A 93 9.06 21.81 -7.80
CA LYS A 93 9.87 22.43 -8.86
C LYS A 93 11.25 22.66 -8.25
N ASP A 94 12.26 22.02 -8.85
CA ASP A 94 13.63 21.97 -8.34
C ASP A 94 14.13 23.38 -8.02
N THR A 95 14.12 23.74 -6.74
CA THR A 95 15.08 24.69 -6.19
C THR A 95 16.09 23.85 -5.41
N SER A 96 17.37 24.06 -5.69
CA SER A 96 18.50 23.24 -5.22
C SER A 96 18.49 22.99 -3.70
N LEU A 97 17.99 23.97 -2.93
CA LEU A 97 17.84 23.89 -1.47
C LEU A 97 16.76 22.91 -1.02
N ILE A 98 15.58 22.92 -1.63
CA ILE A 98 14.49 22.03 -1.23
C ILE A 98 14.90 20.55 -1.39
N ARG A 99 15.71 20.23 -2.41
CA ARG A 99 16.26 18.88 -2.60
C ARG A 99 17.17 18.43 -1.44
N LEU A 100 17.95 19.35 -0.87
CA LEU A 100 18.82 19.09 0.28
C LEU A 100 18.00 18.82 1.55
N PHE A 101 16.87 19.50 1.71
CA PHE A 101 15.96 19.31 2.85
C PHE A 101 14.92 18.19 2.66
N ALA A 102 14.72 17.68 1.45
CA ALA A 102 13.71 16.64 1.14
C ALA A 102 13.98 15.26 1.77
N ARG A 103 15.06 15.13 2.54
CA ARG A 103 15.41 13.94 3.34
C ARG A 103 15.47 14.22 4.84
N LEU A 104 15.27 15.46 5.26
CA LEU A 104 15.19 15.82 6.66
C LEU A 104 13.74 15.65 7.11
N SER A 105 13.48 14.59 7.86
CA SER A 105 12.22 14.43 8.60
C SER A 105 12.43 14.89 10.03
N VAL A 106 11.64 15.85 10.51
CA VAL A 106 11.56 16.13 11.94
C VAL A 106 10.71 15.04 12.57
N ALA A 107 11.32 14.18 13.38
CA ALA A 107 10.68 13.00 13.98
C ALA A 107 9.34 13.34 14.67
N ASP A 108 9.22 14.52 15.26
CA ASP A 108 8.01 15.00 15.94
C ASP A 108 6.92 15.58 15.03
N ALA A 109 7.28 16.06 13.83
CA ALA A 109 6.32 16.70 12.93
C ALA A 109 5.37 15.67 12.28
N ASP A 110 5.89 14.51 11.88
CA ASP A 110 5.11 13.42 11.30
C ASP A 110 4.07 12.86 12.29
N LEU A 111 4.44 12.76 13.56
CA LEU A 111 3.56 12.26 14.64
C LEU A 111 2.45 13.27 14.97
N LYS A 112 2.76 14.58 14.98
CA LYS A 112 1.77 15.65 15.24
C LYS A 112 0.80 15.86 14.07
N PHE A 113 1.28 15.75 12.83
CA PHE A 113 0.45 15.90 11.63
C PHE A 113 -0.57 14.77 11.48
N SER A 114 -0.15 13.54 11.78
CA SER A 114 -1.01 12.35 11.75
C SER A 114 -2.11 12.40 12.82
N LYS A 115 -1.77 12.68 14.09
CA LYS A 115 -2.73 12.66 15.21
C LYS A 115 -3.86 13.70 15.12
N ARG A 116 -3.62 14.86 14.50
CA ARG A 116 -4.66 15.90 14.35
C ARG A 116 -5.64 15.61 13.20
N LYS A 117 -5.24 14.78 12.24
CA LYS A 117 -5.97 14.58 10.99
C LYS A 117 -6.70 13.24 10.92
N TYR A 118 -6.20 12.23 11.62
CA TYR A 118 -6.78 10.88 11.63
C TYR A 118 -6.94 10.42 13.08
N LYS A 119 -8.18 10.35 13.56
CA LYS A 119 -8.53 10.02 14.94
C LYS A 119 -8.23 8.55 15.25
N HIS A 120 -8.45 7.67 14.28
CA HIS A 120 -8.33 6.23 14.47
C HIS A 120 -6.92 5.71 14.18
N MET A 121 -6.01 6.58 13.74
CA MET A 121 -4.65 6.18 13.38
C MET A 121 -3.74 6.07 14.61
N ASN A 122 -3.12 4.91 14.78
CA ASN A 122 -2.01 4.71 15.67
C ASN A 122 -0.69 5.00 14.91
N ALA A 123 -0.02 6.09 15.31
CA ALA A 123 1.21 6.53 14.68
C ALA A 123 2.43 5.62 14.94
N GLN A 124 2.41 4.79 15.99
CA GLN A 124 3.50 3.84 16.28
C GLN A 124 3.40 2.60 15.39
N SER A 125 2.18 2.11 15.15
CA SER A 125 1.95 0.89 14.34
C SER A 125 1.63 1.19 12.86
N ASN A 126 1.52 2.46 12.47
CA ASN A 126 1.13 2.91 11.13
C ASN A 126 -0.17 2.26 10.63
N ALA A 127 -1.16 2.15 11.51
CA ALA A 127 -2.42 1.47 11.23
C ALA A 127 -3.61 2.16 11.89
N PHE A 128 -4.82 1.88 11.39
CA PHE A 128 -6.08 2.45 11.86
C PHE A 128 -6.84 1.41 12.67
N PHE A 129 -7.26 1.77 13.88
CA PHE A 129 -8.00 0.87 14.76
C PHE A 129 -9.51 0.92 14.50
N THR A 130 -10.18 -0.22 14.55
CA THR A 130 -11.64 -0.35 14.40
C THR A 130 -12.16 -1.54 15.20
N LYS A 131 -13.43 -1.48 15.61
CA LYS A 131 -14.09 -2.56 16.37
C LYS A 131 -14.60 -3.72 15.51
N GLU A 132 -14.80 -3.48 14.21
CA GLU A 132 -15.31 -4.49 13.25
C GLU A 132 -14.31 -4.67 12.09
N VAL A 133 -13.12 -5.17 12.38
CA VAL A 133 -11.96 -5.07 11.47
C VAL A 133 -12.17 -5.77 10.13
N TYR A 134 -12.77 -6.96 10.13
CA TYR A 134 -13.03 -7.70 8.89
C TYR A 134 -14.03 -6.96 7.99
N LYS A 135 -15.15 -6.51 8.56
CA LYS A 135 -16.21 -5.80 7.83
C LYS A 135 -15.72 -4.46 7.32
N THR A 136 -14.99 -3.69 8.14
CA THR A 136 -14.35 -2.43 7.74
C THR A 136 -13.42 -2.65 6.54
N GLU A 137 -12.60 -3.71 6.55
CA GLU A 137 -11.68 -4.01 5.45
C GLU A 137 -12.41 -4.33 4.14
N GLN A 138 -13.47 -5.14 4.21
CA GLN A 138 -14.28 -5.48 3.04
C GLN A 138 -14.97 -4.25 2.43
N GLU A 139 -15.45 -3.33 3.26
CA GLU A 139 -16.03 -2.07 2.79
C GLU A 139 -14.98 -1.17 2.13
N ILE A 140 -13.79 -1.07 2.72
CA ILE A 140 -12.67 -0.32 2.14
C ILE A 140 -12.32 -0.94 0.78
N HIS A 141 -12.16 -2.26 0.69
CA HIS A 141 -11.88 -2.95 -0.57
C HIS A 141 -12.95 -2.69 -1.62
N LYS A 142 -14.24 -2.75 -1.26
CA LYS A 142 -15.33 -2.45 -2.20
C LYS A 142 -15.22 -1.05 -2.79
N ILE A 143 -14.88 -0.05 -1.96
CA ILE A 143 -14.66 1.32 -2.42
C ILE A 143 -13.41 1.38 -3.32
N LEU A 144 -12.28 0.83 -2.88
CA LEU A 144 -11.03 0.89 -3.63
C LEU A 144 -11.12 0.16 -4.97
N ARG A 145 -11.79 -0.99 -5.03
CA ARG A 145 -12.05 -1.71 -6.29
C ARG A 145 -12.88 -0.88 -7.26
N LYS A 146 -13.90 -0.18 -6.75
CA LYS A 146 -14.75 0.69 -7.58
C LYS A 146 -13.99 1.92 -8.09
N THR A 147 -13.10 2.49 -7.28
CA THR A 147 -12.39 3.74 -7.60
C THR A 147 -11.11 3.52 -8.41
N TYR A 148 -10.30 2.52 -8.05
CA TYR A 148 -8.95 2.29 -8.60
C TYR A 148 -8.80 0.94 -9.31
N GLY A 149 -9.87 0.15 -9.39
CA GLY A 149 -9.81 -1.23 -9.87
C GLY A 149 -9.11 -2.17 -8.90
N SER A 150 -8.82 -3.38 -9.35
CA SER A 150 -8.04 -4.36 -8.59
C SER A 150 -7.04 -5.06 -9.49
N GLY A 151 -5.82 -5.23 -9.02
CA GLY A 151 -4.73 -5.86 -9.73
C GLY A 151 -4.32 -7.19 -9.11
N LYS A 152 -3.64 -7.98 -9.95
CA LYS A 152 -2.91 -9.19 -9.56
C LYS A 152 -1.41 -8.89 -9.61
N VAL A 153 -0.68 -9.21 -8.56
CA VAL A 153 0.78 -9.13 -8.54
C VAL A 153 1.35 -10.53 -8.61
N PHE A 154 2.19 -10.76 -9.60
CA PHE A 154 2.94 -12.01 -9.75
C PHE A 154 4.17 -11.95 -8.85
N CYS A 155 4.28 -12.94 -7.97
CA CYS A 155 5.29 -13.02 -6.94
C CYS A 155 6.15 -14.26 -7.17
N ASP A 156 7.44 -14.02 -7.37
CA ASP A 156 8.40 -15.07 -7.66
C ASP A 156 8.71 -15.91 -6.42
N GLY A 157 8.71 -15.31 -5.23
CA GLY A 157 8.90 -16.04 -3.98
C GLY A 157 7.70 -16.90 -3.55
N CYS A 158 6.53 -16.72 -4.16
CA CYS A 158 5.38 -17.60 -3.99
C CYS A 158 5.21 -18.63 -5.14
N ARG A 159 6.16 -18.72 -6.09
CA ARG A 159 6.13 -19.77 -7.12
C ARG A 159 6.42 -21.12 -6.45
N GLY A 160 5.45 -22.04 -6.51
CA GLY A 160 5.61 -23.42 -6.01
C GLY A 160 4.96 -23.71 -4.65
N THR A 161 4.40 -22.72 -3.94
CA THR A 161 3.58 -23.00 -2.75
C THR A 161 2.19 -23.54 -3.16
N THR A 162 1.79 -24.67 -2.60
CA THR A 162 0.56 -25.44 -2.94
C THR A 162 -0.73 -24.63 -2.93
N ASN A 163 -0.79 -23.52 -2.19
CA ASN A 163 -2.02 -22.74 -1.99
C ASN A 163 -2.13 -21.46 -2.83
N LYS A 164 -1.07 -21.02 -3.52
CA LYS A 164 -1.09 -19.78 -4.34
C LYS A 164 -0.15 -19.98 -5.52
N LYS A 165 -0.67 -19.89 -6.75
CA LYS A 165 0.10 -20.01 -8.02
C LYS A 165 1.11 -18.87 -8.25
N GLY A 166 1.74 -18.34 -7.20
CA GLY A 166 2.58 -17.14 -7.26
C GLY A 166 1.79 -15.87 -7.55
N ILE A 167 0.49 -15.80 -7.22
CA ILE A 167 -0.38 -14.65 -7.53
C ILE A 167 -0.94 -14.06 -6.24
N HIS A 168 -0.69 -12.77 -6.03
CA HIS A 168 -1.32 -11.98 -4.98
C HIS A 168 -2.46 -11.16 -5.58
N HIS A 169 -3.64 -11.31 -5.00
CA HIS A 169 -4.83 -10.57 -5.41
C HIS A 169 -5.01 -9.29 -4.59
N GLU A 170 -5.89 -8.41 -5.06
CA GLU A 170 -6.33 -7.19 -4.38
C GLU A 170 -5.17 -6.22 -4.09
N TRP A 171 -4.36 -5.99 -5.11
CA TRP A 171 -3.48 -4.84 -5.16
C TRP A 171 -4.22 -3.69 -5.85
N PHE A 172 -4.01 -2.46 -5.39
CA PHE A 172 -4.66 -1.28 -5.92
C PHE A 172 -3.59 -0.40 -6.56
N CYS A 173 -3.75 -0.08 -7.85
CA CYS A 173 -2.87 0.86 -8.55
C CYS A 173 -3.40 2.27 -8.33
N VAL A 174 -2.77 3.00 -7.42
CA VAL A 174 -3.26 4.31 -6.96
C VAL A 174 -2.36 5.40 -7.50
N PRO A 175 -2.90 6.45 -8.15
CA PRO A 175 -2.13 7.65 -8.45
C PRO A 175 -1.52 8.23 -7.18
N ARG A 176 -0.22 8.56 -7.18
CA ARG A 176 0.46 9.08 -5.97
C ARG A 176 -0.24 10.31 -5.38
N LYS A 177 -0.82 11.15 -6.24
CA LYS A 177 -1.60 12.34 -5.85
C LYS A 177 -2.87 12.00 -5.06
N GLU A 178 -3.40 10.79 -5.22
CA GLU A 178 -4.64 10.33 -4.59
C GLU A 178 -4.39 9.46 -3.35
N MET A 179 -3.13 9.23 -2.96
CA MET A 179 -2.82 8.48 -1.73
C MET A 179 -3.45 9.10 -0.48
N GLU A 180 -3.60 10.42 -0.45
CA GLU A 180 -4.31 11.14 0.60
C GLU A 180 -5.78 10.71 0.73
N ASN A 181 -6.43 10.41 -0.40
CA ASN A 181 -7.81 9.96 -0.42
C ASN A 181 -7.96 8.56 0.18
N ILE A 182 -6.97 7.68 -0.01
CA ILE A 182 -6.94 6.35 0.61
C ILE A 182 -7.03 6.46 2.14
N TRP A 183 -6.21 7.33 2.74
CA TRP A 183 -6.20 7.52 4.19
C TRP A 183 -7.53 8.08 4.70
N LYS A 184 -8.15 9.01 3.97
CA LYS A 184 -9.48 9.54 4.31
C LYS A 184 -10.57 8.47 4.22
N ILE A 185 -10.51 7.58 3.23
CA ILE A 185 -11.45 6.45 3.10
C ILE A 185 -11.31 5.51 4.30
N ILE A 186 -10.08 5.13 4.65
CA ILE A 186 -9.81 4.24 5.79
C ILE A 186 -10.29 4.89 7.09
N GLU A 187 -9.93 6.15 7.34
CA GLU A 187 -10.35 6.90 8.52
C GLU A 187 -11.86 6.98 8.66
N LYS A 188 -12.58 7.26 7.57
CA LYS A 188 -14.05 7.33 7.57
C LYS A 188 -14.70 5.98 7.88
N LYS A 189 -14.03 4.88 7.56
CA LYS A 189 -14.54 3.51 7.72
C LYS A 189 -14.12 2.85 9.03
N CYS A 190 -13.10 3.38 9.68
CA CYS A 190 -12.73 2.99 11.03
C CYS A 190 -13.62 3.76 12.02
N SER A 191 -14.22 3.05 12.97
CA SER A 191 -15.13 3.59 13.99
C SER A 191 -14.93 2.89 15.33
#